data_AF-A0A3A8YVL1-F1
#
_entry.id   AF-A0A3A8YVL1-F1
#
_cell.length_a   1.000
_cell.length_b   1.000
_cell.length_c   1.000
_cell.angle_alpha   90.00
_cell.angle_beta   90.00
_cell.angle_gamma   90.00
#
_symmetry.space_group_name_H-M   'P 1'
#
loop_
_entity.id
_entity.type
_entity.pdbx_description
1 polymer ?
#
loop_
_entity_poly.entity_id
_entity_poly.type
_entity_poly.pdbx_seq_one_letter_code
_entity_poly.pdbx_strand_id
1 'polypeptide(L)'
;MMLRSEKKTAKDVYLYDSIGSDKEGNEISLIDVIEYTDEDVVERVTLEEHISRLEEFVEKVLNDREKEIIRMRYGLRGSKEKTQREIAQIYGISRSYVSRIEKKALEKLRKCYETG
;
A
#
# COMPACT_ATOMS: atom_id res chain seq x y z
N MET A 1 -20.82 24.53 26.88
CA MET A 1 -21.50 23.96 25.69
C MET A 1 -22.03 25.13 24.86
N MET A 2 -21.25 25.61 23.90
CA MET A 2 -21.59 26.75 23.02
C MET A 2 -21.54 26.27 21.58
N LEU A 3 -22.65 25.74 21.07
CA LEU A 3 -22.83 25.36 19.65
C LEU A 3 -24.30 25.57 19.26
N ARG A 4 -24.90 26.70 19.61
CA ARG A 4 -26.33 26.97 19.32
C ARG A 4 -26.64 28.33 18.69
N SER A 5 -25.64 29.06 18.21
CA SER A 5 -25.89 30.41 17.69
C SER A 5 -25.00 30.82 16.52
N GLU A 6 -24.71 29.92 15.59
CA GLU A 6 -24.23 30.32 14.28
C GLU A 6 -25.42 30.45 13.32
N LYS A 7 -25.48 31.57 12.59
CA LYS A 7 -26.52 31.81 11.58
C LYS A 7 -26.28 30.82 10.44
N LYS A 8 -27.23 29.90 10.20
CA LYS A 8 -27.23 29.00 9.04
C LYS A 8 -26.89 29.81 7.78
N THR A 9 -25.74 29.52 7.17
CA THR A 9 -25.47 30.00 5.82
C THR A 9 -26.34 29.18 4.89
N ALA A 10 -26.90 29.76 3.82
CA ALA A 10 -27.87 29.10 2.94
C ALA A 10 -27.34 27.84 2.20
N LYS A 11 -26.11 27.39 2.50
CA LYS A 11 -25.41 26.25 1.92
C LYS A 11 -25.04 25.16 2.93
N ASP A 12 -25.39 25.32 4.21
CA ASP A 12 -25.08 24.33 5.24
C ASP A 12 -26.21 23.29 5.35
N VAL A 13 -25.86 22.00 5.31
CA VAL A 13 -26.77 20.85 5.45
C VAL A 13 -26.25 19.91 6.55
N TYR A 14 -27.14 19.32 7.36
CA TYR A 14 -26.72 18.36 8.38
C TYR A 14 -26.66 16.94 7.80
N LEU A 15 -25.70 16.13 8.27
CA LEU A 15 -25.56 14.73 7.86
C LEU A 15 -26.81 13.87 8.17
N TYR A 16 -27.52 14.23 9.24
CA TYR A 16 -28.74 13.54 9.67
C TYR A 16 -30.02 14.17 9.10
N ASP A 17 -29.88 15.12 8.17
CA ASP A 17 -31.06 15.72 7.54
C ASP A 17 -31.71 14.76 6.55
N SER A 18 -33.03 14.82 6.57
CA SER A 18 -33.98 14.14 5.72
C SER A 18 -33.76 14.37 4.22
N ILE A 19 -33.23 13.44 3.43
CA ILE A 19 -33.07 13.65 1.98
C ILE A 19 -34.14 12.96 1.13
N GLY A 20 -34.94 12.07 1.71
CA GLY A 20 -36.04 11.41 1.02
C GLY A 20 -36.56 10.19 1.76
N SER A 21 -37.34 9.36 1.06
CA SER A 21 -37.84 8.09 1.58
C SER A 21 -37.50 6.95 0.61
N ASP A 22 -37.25 5.76 1.14
CA ASP A 22 -37.09 4.55 0.33
C ASP A 22 -38.44 4.07 -0.24
N LYS A 23 -38.43 2.94 -0.97
CA LYS A 23 -39.64 2.34 -1.56
C LYS A 23 -40.64 1.80 -0.52
N GLU A 24 -40.21 1.63 0.73
CA GLU A 24 -41.01 1.14 1.85
C GLU A 24 -41.48 2.28 2.76
N GLY A 25 -41.07 3.53 2.48
CA GLY A 25 -41.44 4.73 3.22
C GLY A 25 -40.50 5.06 4.40
N ASN A 26 -39.37 4.36 4.55
CA ASN A 26 -38.39 4.70 5.57
C ASN A 26 -37.62 5.95 5.15
N GLU A 27 -37.36 6.82 6.11
CA GLU A 27 -36.63 8.06 5.90
C GLU A 27 -35.13 7.78 5.66
N ILE A 28 -34.57 8.35 4.59
CA ILE A 28 -33.15 8.24 4.22
C ILE A 28 -32.48 9.57 4.58
N SER A 29 -31.39 9.50 5.34
CA SER A 29 -30.58 10.66 5.72
C SER A 29 -29.39 10.85 4.76
N LEU A 30 -28.82 12.06 4.75
CA LEU A 30 -27.65 12.35 3.91
C LEU A 30 -26.46 11.41 4.19
N ILE A 31 -26.24 11.06 5.46
CA ILE A 31 -25.21 10.09 5.90
C ILE A 31 -25.36 8.71 5.26
N ASP A 32 -26.58 8.28 4.94
CA ASP A 32 -26.86 6.95 4.39
C ASP A 32 -26.51 6.86 2.89
N VAL A 33 -26.37 8.00 2.22
CA VAL A 33 -26.16 8.10 0.76
C VAL A 33 -24.78 8.64 0.41
N ILE A 34 -24.10 9.31 1.34
CA ILE A 34 -22.72 9.73 1.13
C ILE A 34 -21.86 8.48 0.90
N GLU A 35 -21.21 8.42 -0.26
CA GLU A 35 -20.22 7.40 -0.55
C GLU A 35 -19.02 7.61 0.39
N TYR A 36 -18.84 6.67 1.32
CA TYR A 36 -17.64 6.58 2.12
C TYR A 36 -16.65 5.68 1.38
N THR A 37 -15.52 6.24 0.94
CA THR A 37 -14.32 5.44 0.74
C THR A 37 -13.82 5.04 2.11
N ASP A 38 -14.32 3.94 2.66
CA ASP A 38 -13.68 3.30 3.79
C ASP A 38 -12.27 2.91 3.32
N GLU A 39 -11.27 3.58 3.86
CA GLU A 39 -9.91 3.11 3.71
C GLU A 39 -9.85 1.82 4.52
N ASP A 40 -9.83 0.67 3.85
CA ASP A 40 -9.94 -0.64 4.48
C ASP A 40 -8.81 -0.79 5.52
N VAL A 41 -9.17 -0.57 6.79
CA VAL A 41 -8.23 -0.57 7.92
C VAL A 41 -7.58 -1.93 8.05
N VAL A 42 -8.33 -3.00 7.73
CA VAL A 42 -7.82 -4.37 7.76
C VAL A 42 -6.78 -4.57 6.66
N GLU A 43 -7.05 -4.09 5.45
CA GLU A 43 -6.11 -4.15 4.34
C GLU A 43 -4.81 -3.38 4.64
N ARG A 44 -4.93 -2.18 5.23
CA ARG A 44 -3.77 -1.39 5.66
C ARG A 44 -2.90 -2.09 6.67
N VAL A 45 -3.49 -2.60 7.76
CA VAL A 45 -2.75 -3.30 8.81
C VAL A 45 -2.06 -4.55 8.23
N THR A 46 -2.79 -5.32 7.42
CA THR A 46 -2.25 -6.51 6.76
C THR A 46 -1.06 -6.16 5.84
N LEU A 47 -1.17 -5.06 5.09
CA LEU A 47 -0.10 -4.57 4.22
C LEU A 47 1.15 -4.17 5.02
N GLU A 48 0.98 -3.45 6.14
CA GLU A 48 2.09 -3.06 7.01
C GLU A 48 2.82 -4.27 7.62
N GLU A 49 2.06 -5.30 8.03
CA GLU A 49 2.63 -6.57 8.51
C GLU A 49 3.42 -7.29 7.41
N HIS A 50 2.86 -7.38 6.20
CA HIS A 50 3.52 -7.99 5.05
C HIS A 50 4.82 -7.25 4.66
N ILE A 51 4.81 -5.93 4.66
CA ILE A 51 5.99 -5.10 4.38
C ILE A 51 7.08 -5.34 5.43
N SER A 52 6.71 -5.31 6.71
CA SER A 52 7.64 -5.53 7.82
C SER A 52 8.31 -6.91 7.73
N ARG A 53 7.53 -7.93 7.39
CA ARG A 53 8.00 -9.30 7.23
C ARG A 53 8.90 -9.48 6.00
N LEU A 54 8.57 -8.83 4.89
CA LEU A 54 9.40 -8.82 3.70
C LEU A 54 10.78 -8.20 3.97
N GLU A 55 10.83 -7.04 4.64
CA GLU A 55 12.10 -6.40 5.02
C GLU A 55 12.94 -7.32 5.90
N GLU A 56 12.32 -8.03 6.86
CA GLU A 56 13.02 -9.00 7.69
C GLU A 56 13.66 -10.14 6.85
N PHE A 57 12.91 -10.71 5.90
CA PHE A 57 13.42 -11.76 5.04
C PHE A 57 14.52 -11.26 4.10
N VAL A 58 14.38 -10.05 3.55
CA VAL A 58 15.43 -9.41 2.76
C VAL A 58 16.71 -9.30 3.56
N GLU A 59 16.64 -8.92 4.84
CA GLU A 59 17.83 -8.80 5.69
C GLU A 59 18.45 -10.13 6.10
N LYS A 60 17.63 -11.14 6.43
CA LYS A 60 18.13 -12.43 6.95
C LYS A 60 18.61 -13.39 5.86
N VAL A 61 17.99 -13.38 4.68
CA VAL A 61 18.11 -14.48 3.71
C VAL A 61 19.01 -14.11 2.52
N LEU A 62 18.99 -12.86 2.10
CA LEU A 62 19.77 -12.39 0.97
C LEU A 62 21.18 -11.99 1.39
N ASN A 63 22.17 -12.23 0.53
CA ASN A 63 23.50 -11.65 0.71
C ASN A 63 23.51 -10.17 0.30
N ASP A 64 24.56 -9.42 0.67
CA ASP A 64 24.62 -7.97 0.42
C ASP A 64 24.40 -7.58 -1.03
N ARG A 65 24.95 -8.36 -1.98
CA ARG A 65 24.81 -8.10 -3.41
C ARG A 65 23.40 -8.38 -3.91
N GLU A 66 22.75 -9.44 -3.42
CA GLU A 66 21.35 -9.73 -3.69
C GLU A 66 20.44 -8.65 -3.09
N LYS A 67 20.67 -8.23 -1.85
CA LYS A 67 19.93 -7.15 -1.17
C LYS A 67 19.97 -5.86 -1.99
N GLU A 68 21.15 -5.44 -2.41
CA GLU A 68 21.34 -4.17 -3.12
C GLU A 68 20.67 -4.20 -4.50
N ILE A 69 20.81 -5.31 -5.24
CA ILE A 69 20.13 -5.52 -6.52
C ILE A 69 18.61 -5.50 -6.34
N ILE A 70 18.06 -6.21 -5.34
CA ILE A 70 16.61 -6.27 -5.10
C ILE A 70 16.07 -4.91 -4.65
N ARG A 71 16.78 -4.20 -3.76
CA ARG A 71 16.39 -2.84 -3.35
C ARG A 71 16.30 -1.91 -4.55
N MET A 72 17.33 -1.84 -5.38
CA MET A 72 17.31 -1.02 -6.60
C MET A 72 16.27 -1.49 -7.61
N ARG A 73 16.02 -2.79 -7.73
CA ARG A 73 15.09 -3.34 -8.71
C ARG A 73 13.64 -2.94 -8.43
N TYR A 74 13.26 -2.97 -7.15
CA TYR A 74 11.88 -2.76 -6.71
C TYR A 74 11.67 -1.43 -5.97
N GLY A 75 12.70 -0.59 -5.86
CA GLY A 75 12.61 0.70 -5.20
C GLY A 75 12.44 0.64 -3.68
N LEU A 76 12.97 -0.42 -3.04
CA LEU A 76 12.83 -0.59 -1.59
C LEU A 76 13.67 0.46 -0.84
N ARG A 77 13.26 0.79 0.39
CA ARG A 77 13.91 1.77 1.27
C ARG A 77 14.13 3.16 0.64
N GLY A 78 13.16 3.61 -0.16
CA GLY A 78 13.21 4.94 -0.79
C GLY A 78 14.18 5.03 -1.97
N SER A 79 14.70 3.90 -2.46
CA SER A 79 15.44 3.89 -3.72
C SER A 79 14.48 4.01 -4.91
N LYS A 80 14.92 4.64 -6.00
CA LYS A 80 14.16 4.63 -7.24
C LYS A 80 14.32 3.28 -7.92
N GLU A 81 13.22 2.69 -8.37
CA GLU A 81 13.24 1.45 -9.14
C GLU A 81 14.13 1.57 -10.39
N LYS A 82 14.81 0.49 -10.73
CA LYS A 82 15.73 0.39 -11.87
C LYS A 82 15.46 -0.86 -12.67
N THR A 83 15.64 -0.75 -13.98
CA THR A 83 15.66 -1.89 -14.88
C THR A 83 16.88 -2.77 -14.64
N GLN A 84 16.78 -4.05 -14.97
CA GLN A 84 17.95 -4.95 -14.94
C GLN A 84 19.11 -4.45 -15.82
N ARG A 85 18.81 -3.70 -16.88
CA ARG A 85 19.82 -3.07 -17.76
C ARG A 85 20.54 -1.94 -17.04
N GLU A 86 19.82 -1.05 -16.37
CA GLU A 86 20.43 0.04 -15.59
C GLU A 86 21.27 -0.51 -14.44
N ILE A 87 20.78 -1.52 -13.71
CA ILE A 87 21.54 -2.19 -12.65
C ILE A 87 22.80 -2.84 -13.22
N ALA A 88 22.70 -3.49 -14.38
CA ALA A 88 23.83 -4.10 -15.05
C ALA A 88 24.92 -3.07 -15.43
N GLN A 89 24.50 -1.89 -15.90
CA GLN A 89 25.40 -0.78 -16.19
C GLN A 89 26.10 -0.25 -14.93
N ILE A 90 25.38 -0.10 -13.82
CA ILE A 90 25.94 0.36 -12.54
C ILE A 90 27.02 -0.60 -12.04
N TYR A 91 26.79 -1.91 -12.12
CA TYR A 91 27.73 -2.92 -11.64
C TYR A 91 28.78 -3.37 -12.66
N GLY A 92 28.74 -2.87 -13.91
CA GLY A 92 29.65 -3.31 -14.96
C GLY A 92 29.52 -4.80 -15.32
N ILE A 93 28.32 -5.38 -15.20
CA ILE A 93 28.04 -6.80 -15.48
C ILE A 93 27.00 -6.94 -16.59
N SER A 94 26.76 -8.16 -17.06
CA SER A 94 25.70 -8.40 -18.06
C SER A 94 24.30 -8.33 -17.44
N ARG A 95 23.32 -7.86 -18.23
CA ARG A 95 21.89 -7.91 -17.86
C ARG A 95 21.45 -9.32 -17.49
N SER A 96 21.92 -10.33 -18.21
CA SER A 96 21.60 -11.74 -17.93
C SER A 96 22.15 -12.19 -16.57
N TYR A 97 23.30 -11.66 -16.14
CA TYR A 97 23.84 -11.96 -14.81
C TYR A 97 22.99 -11.32 -13.70
N VAL A 98 22.57 -10.06 -13.86
CA VAL A 98 21.61 -9.42 -12.94
C VAL A 98 20.31 -10.23 -12.85
N SER A 99 19.76 -10.65 -13.99
CA SER A 99 18.55 -11.48 -14.05
C SER A 99 18.68 -12.80 -13.28
N ARG A 100 19.84 -13.46 -13.37
CA ARG A 100 20.12 -14.68 -12.59
C ARG A 100 20.20 -14.41 -11.09
N ILE A 101 20.80 -13.30 -10.68
CA ILE A 101 20.87 -12.90 -9.26
C ILE A 101 19.47 -12.61 -8.73
N GLU A 102 18.69 -11.81 -9.46
CA GLU A 102 17.31 -11.49 -9.11
C GLU A 102 16.46 -12.75 -8.96
N LYS A 103 16.51 -13.67 -9.94
CA LYS A 103 15.75 -14.92 -9.87
C LYS A 103 16.10 -15.74 -8.63
N LYS A 104 17.39 -15.90 -8.32
CA LYS A 104 17.84 -16.63 -7.13
C LYS A 104 17.39 -15.96 -5.83
N ALA A 105 17.47 -14.64 -5.75
CA ALA A 105 17.04 -13.88 -4.60
C ALA A 105 15.52 -14.03 -4.38
N LEU A 106 14.71 -13.91 -5.43
CA LEU A 106 13.27 -14.11 -5.36
C LEU A 106 12.89 -15.54 -4.95
N GLU A 107 13.59 -16.56 -5.45
CA GLU A 107 13.39 -17.96 -5.02
C GLU A 107 13.68 -18.16 -3.53
N LYS A 108 14.73 -17.52 -3.01
CA LYS A 108 15.06 -17.55 -1.57
C LYS A 108 13.96 -16.88 -0.74
N LEU A 109 13.56 -15.68 -1.11
CA LEU A 109 12.51 -14.93 -0.41
C LEU A 109 11.18 -15.70 -0.42
N ARG A 110 10.80 -16.26 -1.57
CA ARG A 110 9.58 -17.06 -1.73
C ARG A 110 9.56 -18.26 -0.78
N LYS A 111 10.67 -19.01 -0.69
CA LYS A 111 10.75 -20.15 0.24
C LYS A 111 10.55 -19.74 1.69
N CYS A 112 11.14 -18.62 2.11
CA CYS A 112 10.97 -18.11 3.47
C CYS A 112 9.54 -17.64 3.74
N TYR A 113 8.89 -17.02 2.74
CA TYR A 113 7.50 -16.61 2.85
C TYR A 113 6.53 -17.80 2.91
N GLU A 114 6.76 -18.86 2.13
CA GLU A 114 5.91 -20.07 2.11
C GLU A 114 6.14 -20.97 3.35
N THR A 115 7.31 -20.91 3.97
CA THR A 115 7.65 -21.78 5.12
C THR A 115 7.39 -21.10 6.48
N GLY A 116 7.29 -19.77 6.52
CA GLY A 116 7.11 -19.00 7.74
C GLY A 116 5.66 -18.72 8.07
#